data_AF-A0A1X7TFK6-F1
#
_entry.id   AF-A0A1X7TFK6-F1
#
_cell.length_a   1.000
_cell.length_b   1.000
_cell.length_c   1.000
_cell.angle_alpha   90.00
_cell.angle_beta   90.00
_cell.angle_gamma   90.00
#
_symmetry.space_group_name_H-M   'P 1'
#
loop_
_entity.id
_entity.type
_entity.pdbx_description
1 polymer ?
#
loop_
_entity_poly.entity_id
_entity_poly.type
_entity_poly.pdbx_seq_one_letter_code
_entity_poly.pdbx_strand_id
1 'polypeptide(L)'
;MLLGKIKAAMRWLSGESRSGLLLPTDSAQLQSNGQTSSNKVVDALKLKHPEAQLPCSSTLLLGTELPPFEDIDITRSHVATAAHRTQGSGGPGGCDSSHWKDVLLRYGPHSSRCRDAVASLVSLLSNSIVDWNLIRALLANRLIALDKHPGNRPVGIGEALRRILSKVVCLITRMDAEVCGSSQLCAGVQCSIEEAIHSARDMFSSHDWGLLMVDAKNAFNSLNHSSLLWNIRILWQRASRFVFNTYQGHSP
;
A
#
# COMPACT_ATOMS: atom_id res chain seq x y z
N MET A 1 -19.62 -16.99 2.07
CA MET A 1 -19.32 -18.41 2.38
C MET A 1 -18.44 -18.43 3.63
N LEU A 2 -18.85 -19.06 4.73
CA LEU A 2 -18.02 -19.18 5.93
C LEU A 2 -16.79 -20.04 5.58
N LEU A 3 -15.58 -19.49 5.73
CA LEU A 3 -14.33 -20.13 5.29
C LEU A 3 -13.92 -21.36 6.10
N GLY A 4 -14.75 -21.85 7.02
CA GLY A 4 -14.47 -23.03 7.84
C GLY A 4 -13.19 -22.91 8.69
N LYS A 5 -12.76 -21.69 9.04
CA LYS A 5 -11.51 -21.44 9.78
C LYS A 5 -11.66 -21.72 11.29
N ILE A 6 -12.02 -22.95 11.63
CA ILE A 6 -12.31 -23.40 13.00
C ILE A 6 -11.14 -23.09 13.95
N LYS A 7 -9.89 -23.34 13.51
CA LYS A 7 -8.69 -23.03 14.32
C LYS A 7 -8.55 -21.54 14.64
N ALA A 8 -8.87 -20.66 13.70
CA ALA A 8 -8.80 -19.21 13.93
C ALA A 8 -9.92 -18.75 14.87
N ALA A 9 -11.12 -19.29 14.71
CA ALA A 9 -12.24 -19.04 15.60
C ALA A 9 -11.95 -19.52 17.03
N MET A 10 -11.39 -20.73 17.19
CA MET A 10 -11.01 -21.27 18.49
C MET A 10 -9.92 -20.43 19.16
N ARG A 11 -8.89 -19.99 18.42
CA ARG A 11 -7.85 -19.07 18.96
C ARG A 11 -8.41 -17.72 19.40
N TRP A 12 -9.42 -17.22 18.70
CA TRP A 12 -10.09 -15.97 19.06
C TRP A 12 -10.93 -16.15 20.32
N LEU A 13 -11.67 -17.26 20.42
CA LEU A 13 -12.47 -17.60 21.61
C LEU A 13 -11.61 -17.92 22.84
N SER A 14 -10.46 -18.57 22.65
CA SER A 14 -9.57 -18.96 23.76
C SER A 14 -8.77 -17.79 24.34
N GLY A 15 -8.81 -16.59 23.71
CA GLY A 15 -7.97 -15.46 24.11
C GLY A 15 -6.47 -15.67 23.85
N GLU A 16 -6.07 -16.81 23.32
CA GLU A 16 -4.68 -17.12 22.96
C GLU A 16 -4.22 -16.34 21.72
N SER A 17 -5.17 -15.73 20.99
CA SER A 17 -4.81 -14.77 19.95
C SER A 17 -4.26 -13.50 20.60
N ARG A 18 -2.93 -13.43 20.75
CA ARG A 18 -2.23 -12.14 20.73
C ARG A 18 -2.34 -11.56 19.32
N SER A 19 -3.51 -11.07 18.94
CA SER A 19 -3.76 -10.55 17.60
C SER A 19 -2.93 -9.31 17.28
N GLY A 20 -2.16 -8.81 18.27
CA GLY A 20 -1.42 -7.56 18.19
C GLY A 20 -2.32 -6.37 17.88
N LEU A 21 -3.65 -6.53 17.99
CA LEU A 21 -4.62 -5.51 17.64
C LEU A 21 -4.90 -4.71 18.90
N LEU A 22 -4.74 -3.40 18.80
CA LEU A 22 -5.05 -2.48 19.89
C LEU A 22 -6.43 -1.87 19.62
N LEU A 23 -7.31 -1.91 20.62
CA LEU A 23 -8.61 -1.26 20.58
C LEU A 23 -8.44 0.26 20.74
N PRO A 24 -9.37 1.07 20.22
CA PRO A 24 -9.29 2.53 20.32
C PRO A 24 -9.17 3.06 21.75
N THR A 25 -9.75 2.33 22.71
CA THR A 25 -9.77 2.64 24.14
C THR A 25 -8.56 2.12 24.90
N ASP A 26 -7.74 1.26 24.30
CA ASP A 26 -6.55 0.71 24.94
C ASP A 26 -5.48 1.80 25.11
N SER A 27 -4.59 1.59 26.07
CA SER A 27 -3.45 2.47 26.32
C SER A 27 -2.26 2.07 25.45
N ALA A 28 -1.76 3.00 24.65
CA ALA A 28 -0.53 2.86 23.88
C ALA A 28 0.58 3.70 24.50
N GLN A 29 1.75 3.10 24.71
CA GLN A 29 2.94 3.84 25.10
C GLN A 29 3.53 4.57 23.89
N LEU A 30 3.56 5.89 23.95
CA LEU A 30 4.23 6.73 22.96
C LEU A 30 5.56 7.20 23.54
N GLN A 31 6.64 6.91 22.82
CA GLN A 31 7.94 7.49 23.09
C GLN A 31 8.12 8.74 22.22
N SER A 32 8.27 9.89 22.87
CA SER A 32 8.61 11.16 22.22
C SER A 32 9.72 11.83 23.00
N ASN A 33 10.82 12.19 22.34
CA ASN A 33 11.96 12.89 22.93
C ASN A 33 12.48 12.26 24.26
N GLY A 34 12.52 10.93 24.35
CA GLY A 34 12.98 10.20 25.53
C GLY A 34 11.96 10.09 26.68
N GLN A 35 10.78 10.69 26.57
CA GLN A 35 9.68 10.54 27.53
C GLN A 35 8.65 9.54 27.04
N THR A 36 8.20 8.67 27.95
CA THR A 36 7.12 7.71 27.69
C THR A 36 5.82 8.28 28.23
N SER A 37 4.88 8.54 27.34
CA SER A 37 3.51 8.97 27.69
C SER A 37 2.53 7.84 27.36
N SER A 38 1.52 7.66 28.21
CA SER A 38 0.44 6.70 27.95
C SER A 38 -0.75 7.48 27.39
N ASN A 39 -1.05 7.26 26.11
CA ASN A 39 -2.21 7.87 25.44
C ASN A 39 -3.17 6.78 25.01
N LYS A 40 -4.45 7.12 24.85
CA LYS A 40 -5.38 6.21 24.17
C LYS A 40 -4.89 5.98 22.75
N VAL A 41 -5.09 4.76 22.25
CA VAL A 41 -4.69 4.38 20.89
C VAL A 41 -5.26 5.34 19.85
N VAL A 42 -6.54 5.72 19.97
CA VAL A 42 -7.18 6.65 19.03
C VAL A 42 -6.45 8.00 18.95
N ASP A 43 -6.02 8.55 20.09
CA ASP A 43 -5.32 9.83 20.14
C ASP A 43 -3.90 9.68 19.61
N ALA A 44 -3.25 8.57 19.96
CA ALA A 44 -1.94 8.22 19.42
C ALA A 44 -1.95 8.03 17.90
N LEU A 45 -3.06 7.55 17.31
CA LEU A 45 -3.22 7.45 15.86
C LEU A 45 -3.40 8.83 15.22
N LYS A 46 -4.23 9.71 15.80
CA LYS A 46 -4.41 11.08 15.29
C LYS A 46 -3.10 11.86 15.23
N LEU A 47 -2.25 11.70 16.25
CA LEU A 47 -0.92 12.33 16.32
C LEU A 47 0.06 11.85 15.24
N LYS A 48 -0.24 10.76 14.51
CA LYS A 48 0.63 10.26 13.42
C LYS A 48 0.39 10.95 12.08
N HIS A 49 -0.60 11.81 11.97
CA HIS A 49 -0.88 12.54 10.75
C HIS A 49 -0.37 13.98 10.91
N PRO A 50 0.79 14.33 10.32
CA PRO A 50 1.24 15.71 10.33
C PRO A 50 0.30 16.58 9.48
N GLU A 51 0.30 17.89 9.73
CA GLU A 51 -0.39 18.83 8.84
C GLU A 51 0.22 18.78 7.44
N ALA A 52 -0.62 19.01 6.43
CA ALA A 52 -0.17 19.07 5.05
C ALA A 52 0.84 20.22 4.87
N GLN A 53 1.96 19.92 4.21
CA GLN A 53 3.02 20.89 3.94
C GLN A 53 3.23 21.05 2.44
N LEU A 54 3.75 22.22 2.04
CA LEU A 54 4.20 22.42 0.66
C LEU A 54 5.42 21.53 0.37
N PRO A 55 5.56 21.02 -0.86
CA PRO A 55 6.71 20.22 -1.25
C PRO A 55 7.98 21.09 -1.24
N CYS A 56 9.10 20.54 -0.76
CA CYS A 56 10.40 21.19 -0.87
C CYS A 56 10.91 21.09 -2.31
N SER A 57 11.44 22.19 -2.87
CA SER A 57 11.90 22.23 -4.26
C SER A 57 12.96 21.17 -4.59
N SER A 58 13.83 20.81 -3.63
CA SER A 58 14.84 19.76 -3.82
C SER A 58 14.26 18.35 -3.94
N THR A 59 13.00 18.14 -3.54
CA THR A 59 12.31 16.85 -3.67
C THR A 59 11.61 16.69 -5.01
N LEU A 60 11.47 17.77 -5.77
CA LEU A 60 10.79 17.79 -7.06
C LEU A 60 11.82 17.58 -8.16
N LEU A 61 11.53 16.68 -9.09
CA LEU A 61 12.30 16.54 -10.33
C LEU A 61 12.00 17.71 -11.26
N LEU A 62 12.55 18.88 -10.94
CA LEU A 62 12.40 20.11 -11.71
C LEU A 62 13.37 20.08 -12.90
N GLY A 63 12.93 20.60 -14.04
CA GLY A 63 13.74 20.67 -15.27
C GLY A 63 13.77 19.38 -16.10
N THR A 64 13.09 18.32 -15.66
CA THR A 64 12.82 17.15 -16.50
C THR A 64 11.63 17.43 -17.42
N GLU A 65 11.76 17.09 -18.70
CA GLU A 65 10.63 17.16 -19.63
C GLU A 65 9.53 16.19 -19.20
N LEU A 66 8.28 16.65 -19.21
CA LEU A 66 7.15 15.81 -18.86
C LEU A 66 6.91 14.81 -19.99
N PRO A 67 7.07 13.50 -19.75
CA PRO A 67 6.90 12.54 -20.81
C PRO A 67 5.40 12.43 -21.18
N PRO A 68 5.03 12.03 -22.40
CA PRO A 68 3.63 11.99 -22.81
C PRO A 68 2.83 10.99 -21.95
N PHE A 69 1.51 11.21 -21.84
CA PHE A 69 0.67 10.18 -21.22
C PHE A 69 0.61 8.94 -22.12
N GLU A 70 0.87 7.79 -21.52
CA GLU A 70 0.76 6.50 -22.17
C GLU A 70 -0.35 5.68 -21.49
N ASP A 71 -1.29 5.23 -22.31
CA ASP A 71 -2.39 4.36 -21.87
C ASP A 71 -1.90 2.93 -21.66
N ILE A 72 -2.47 2.25 -20.67
CA ILE A 72 -2.23 0.83 -20.43
C ILE A 72 -3.42 -0.01 -20.88
N ASP A 73 -3.13 -1.13 -21.54
CA ASP A 73 -4.14 -2.10 -21.92
C ASP A 73 -4.38 -3.12 -20.79
N ILE A 74 -5.65 -3.27 -20.40
CA ILE A 74 -6.06 -4.10 -19.28
C ILE A 74 -7.06 -5.13 -19.76
N THR A 75 -6.70 -6.40 -19.58
CA THR A 75 -7.51 -7.54 -19.98
C THR A 75 -8.07 -8.27 -18.77
N ARG A 76 -9.11 -9.08 -18.98
CA ARG A 76 -9.63 -10.03 -17.98
C ARG A 76 -8.57 -10.99 -17.44
N SER A 77 -7.55 -11.31 -18.25
CA SER A 77 -6.44 -12.19 -17.86
C SER A 77 -5.53 -11.53 -16.82
N HIS A 78 -5.29 -10.22 -16.95
CA HIS A 78 -4.57 -9.44 -15.93
C HIS A 78 -5.36 -9.46 -14.60
N VAL A 79 -6.67 -9.23 -14.66
CA VAL A 79 -7.54 -9.26 -13.47
C VAL A 79 -7.55 -10.65 -12.82
N ALA A 80 -7.65 -11.72 -13.61
CA ALA A 80 -7.59 -13.09 -13.11
C ALA A 80 -6.27 -13.35 -12.35
N THR A 81 -5.14 -12.97 -12.95
CA THR A 81 -3.81 -13.12 -12.36
C THR A 81 -3.70 -12.39 -11.02
N ALA A 82 -4.18 -11.14 -10.96
CA ALA A 82 -4.20 -10.35 -9.74
C ALA A 82 -5.14 -10.96 -8.67
N ALA A 83 -6.32 -11.44 -9.06
CA ALA A 83 -7.29 -12.06 -8.15
C ALA A 83 -6.72 -13.34 -7.51
N HIS A 84 -6.06 -14.21 -8.28
CA HIS A 84 -5.42 -15.42 -7.74
C HIS A 84 -4.43 -15.12 -6.62
N ARG A 85 -3.64 -14.05 -6.78
CA ARG A 85 -2.59 -13.63 -5.84
C ARG A 85 -3.09 -12.71 -4.73
N THR A 86 -4.35 -12.30 -4.74
CA THR A 86 -4.90 -11.38 -3.74
C THR A 86 -5.12 -12.10 -2.41
N GLN A 87 -4.77 -11.42 -1.32
CA GLN A 87 -4.92 -11.90 0.05
C GLN A 87 -5.38 -10.76 0.96
N GLY A 88 -5.67 -11.10 2.21
CA GLY A 88 -6.03 -10.13 3.25
C GLY A 88 -7.53 -9.94 3.45
N SER A 89 -7.86 -9.17 4.49
CA SER A 89 -9.21 -8.90 4.98
C SER A 89 -9.97 -7.87 4.14
N GLY A 90 -11.27 -7.74 4.41
CA GLY A 90 -12.11 -6.70 3.83
C GLY A 90 -11.79 -5.31 4.38
N GLY A 91 -11.98 -4.32 3.51
CA GLY A 91 -12.03 -2.91 3.87
C GLY A 91 -13.39 -2.54 4.49
N PRO A 92 -13.82 -1.28 4.38
CA PRO A 92 -15.11 -0.82 4.91
C PRO A 92 -16.34 -1.61 4.44
N GLY A 93 -16.36 -2.07 3.17
CA GLY A 93 -17.43 -2.86 2.58
C GLY A 93 -17.41 -4.35 2.97
N GLY A 94 -16.47 -4.79 3.80
CA GLY A 94 -16.44 -6.13 4.40
C GLY A 94 -16.08 -7.28 3.44
N CYS A 95 -16.05 -7.06 2.13
CA CYS A 95 -15.69 -8.07 1.14
C CYS A 95 -14.17 -8.34 1.15
N ASP A 96 -13.78 -9.53 1.60
CA ASP A 96 -12.38 -9.92 1.71
C ASP A 96 -11.81 -10.54 0.42
N SER A 97 -10.53 -10.93 0.47
CA SER A 97 -9.87 -11.54 -0.69
C SER A 97 -10.49 -12.88 -1.14
N SER A 98 -11.08 -13.65 -0.22
CA SER A 98 -11.75 -14.91 -0.56
C SER A 98 -13.04 -14.64 -1.32
N HIS A 99 -13.85 -13.69 -0.86
CA HIS A 99 -15.06 -13.26 -1.56
C HIS A 99 -14.74 -12.86 -3.01
N TRP A 100 -13.74 -11.99 -3.20
CA TRP A 100 -13.38 -11.52 -4.54
C TRP A 100 -12.78 -12.61 -5.43
N LYS A 101 -12.05 -13.58 -4.86
CA LYS A 101 -11.62 -14.77 -5.62
C LYS A 101 -12.80 -15.57 -6.13
N ASP A 102 -13.81 -15.79 -5.29
CA ASP A 102 -14.99 -16.55 -5.69
C ASP A 102 -15.74 -15.81 -6.81
N VAL A 103 -16.02 -14.52 -6.63
CA VAL A 103 -16.68 -13.67 -7.63
C VAL A 103 -15.94 -13.65 -8.97
N LEU A 104 -14.62 -13.51 -8.95
CA LEU A 104 -13.83 -13.31 -10.18
C LEU A 104 -13.36 -14.60 -10.85
N LEU A 105 -13.36 -15.75 -10.16
CA LEU A 105 -12.71 -16.97 -10.66
C LEU A 105 -13.60 -18.22 -10.70
N ARG A 106 -14.67 -18.33 -9.90
CA ARG A 106 -15.36 -19.62 -9.70
C ARG A 106 -16.62 -19.85 -10.53
N TYR A 107 -17.28 -18.81 -11.02
CA TYR A 107 -18.62 -18.91 -11.62
C TYR A 107 -18.62 -18.83 -13.15
N GLY A 108 -17.59 -19.40 -13.79
CA GLY A 108 -17.51 -19.55 -15.25
C GLY A 108 -17.77 -18.25 -16.03
N PRO A 109 -18.76 -18.20 -16.94
CA PRO A 109 -19.08 -16.99 -17.72
C PRO A 109 -19.43 -15.75 -16.87
N HIS A 110 -20.05 -15.93 -15.70
CA HIS A 110 -20.41 -14.82 -14.81
C HIS A 110 -19.15 -14.17 -14.23
N SER A 111 -18.23 -14.99 -13.73
CA SER A 111 -16.92 -14.53 -13.29
C SER A 111 -16.10 -13.90 -14.42
N SER A 112 -16.23 -14.39 -15.66
CA SER A 112 -15.62 -13.72 -16.83
C SER A 112 -16.14 -12.30 -17.01
N ARG A 113 -17.46 -12.12 -17.05
CA ARG A 113 -18.09 -10.79 -17.20
C ARG A 113 -17.69 -9.84 -16.07
N CYS A 114 -17.61 -10.34 -14.83
CA CYS A 114 -17.12 -9.55 -13.71
C CYS A 114 -15.67 -9.11 -13.90
N ARG A 115 -14.79 -10.00 -14.42
CA ARG A 115 -13.40 -9.62 -14.74
C ARG A 115 -13.33 -8.59 -15.86
N ASP A 116 -14.19 -8.67 -16.86
CA ASP A 116 -14.28 -7.65 -17.93
C ASP A 116 -14.69 -6.29 -17.34
N ALA A 117 -15.72 -6.25 -16.49
CA ALA A 117 -16.13 -5.02 -15.81
C ALA A 117 -15.03 -4.43 -14.90
N VAL A 118 -14.32 -5.30 -14.16
CA VAL A 118 -13.16 -4.87 -13.34
C VAL A 118 -12.03 -4.35 -14.23
N ALA A 119 -11.76 -4.99 -15.37
CA ALA A 119 -10.75 -4.52 -16.32
C ALA A 119 -11.11 -3.12 -16.86
N SER A 120 -12.38 -2.89 -17.21
CA SER A 120 -12.88 -1.56 -17.61
C SER A 120 -12.72 -0.52 -16.50
N LEU A 121 -12.98 -0.90 -15.23
CA LEU A 121 -12.77 0.00 -14.09
C LEU A 121 -11.29 0.36 -13.89
N VAL A 122 -10.38 -0.61 -13.98
CA VAL A 122 -8.93 -0.31 -13.93
C VAL A 122 -8.56 0.60 -15.10
N SER A 123 -9.07 0.32 -16.31
CA SER A 123 -8.76 1.12 -17.50
C SER A 123 -9.21 2.56 -17.35
N LEU A 124 -10.43 2.80 -16.85
CA LEU A 124 -10.91 4.14 -16.52
C LEU A 124 -9.97 4.85 -15.52
N LEU A 125 -9.58 4.17 -14.43
CA LEU A 125 -8.72 4.76 -13.40
C LEU A 125 -7.28 4.97 -13.87
N SER A 126 -6.79 4.19 -14.82
CA SER A 126 -5.42 4.25 -15.33
C SER A 126 -5.25 5.15 -16.55
N ASN A 127 -6.31 5.32 -17.34
CA ASN A 127 -6.27 6.02 -18.62
C ASN A 127 -7.04 7.36 -18.59
N SER A 128 -7.65 7.74 -17.46
CA SER A 128 -8.39 9.01 -17.32
C SER A 128 -8.19 9.63 -15.94
N ILE A 129 -8.48 10.93 -15.82
CA ILE A 129 -8.64 11.60 -14.53
C ILE A 129 -10.12 11.55 -14.15
N VAL A 130 -10.42 11.03 -12.97
CA VAL A 130 -11.80 10.76 -12.53
C VAL A 130 -12.15 11.69 -11.37
N ASP A 131 -13.37 12.23 -11.36
CA ASP A 131 -13.86 13.01 -10.22
C ASP A 131 -13.81 12.16 -8.94
N TRP A 132 -13.15 12.71 -7.91
CA TRP A 132 -13.04 12.12 -6.58
C TRP A 132 -14.38 11.63 -6.02
N ASN A 133 -15.47 12.37 -6.24
CA ASN A 133 -16.78 12.04 -5.71
C ASN A 133 -17.30 10.67 -6.18
N LEU A 134 -16.90 10.24 -7.38
CA LEU A 134 -17.30 8.96 -7.95
C LEU A 134 -16.52 7.78 -7.35
N ILE A 135 -15.31 8.02 -6.83
CA ILE A 135 -14.37 6.96 -6.42
C ILE A 135 -14.04 6.96 -4.93
N ARG A 136 -14.45 7.99 -4.16
CA ARG A 136 -14.13 8.13 -2.73
C ARG A 136 -14.49 6.89 -1.89
N ALA A 137 -15.60 6.22 -2.20
CA ALA A 137 -16.03 5.03 -1.47
C ALA A 137 -15.09 3.84 -1.69
N LEU A 138 -14.60 3.66 -2.92
CA LEU A 138 -13.62 2.62 -3.26
C LEU A 138 -12.25 2.88 -2.58
N LEU A 139 -11.93 4.15 -2.32
CA LEU A 139 -10.65 4.59 -1.77
C LEU A 139 -10.67 4.76 -0.24
N ALA A 140 -11.83 4.57 0.39
CA ALA A 140 -11.94 4.54 1.84
C ALA A 140 -11.16 3.38 2.46
N ASN A 141 -10.68 3.59 3.68
CA ASN A 141 -9.90 2.61 4.43
C ASN A 141 -10.53 2.35 5.80
N ARG A 142 -10.48 1.10 6.25
CA ARG A 142 -10.75 0.72 7.63
C ARG A 142 -9.45 0.76 8.43
N LEU A 143 -9.29 1.75 9.30
CA LEU A 143 -8.09 1.91 10.11
C LEU A 143 -8.06 0.92 11.28
N ILE A 144 -6.93 0.23 11.46
CA ILE A 144 -6.64 -0.58 12.65
C ILE A 144 -5.31 -0.17 13.26
N ALA A 145 -5.15 -0.38 14.57
CA ALA A 145 -3.87 -0.21 15.26
C ALA A 145 -3.26 -1.57 15.57
N LEU A 146 -2.02 -1.79 15.13
CA LEU A 146 -1.22 -2.93 15.53
C LEU A 146 -0.20 -2.53 16.60
N ASP A 147 0.12 -3.42 17.52
CA ASP A 147 1.17 -3.24 18.51
C ASP A 147 2.55 -3.34 17.86
N LYS A 148 3.37 -2.30 18.05
CA LYS A 148 4.73 -2.19 17.51
C LYS A 148 5.81 -2.53 18.55
N HIS A 149 5.49 -2.64 19.84
CA HIS A 149 6.45 -2.95 20.92
C HIS A 149 7.79 -2.16 20.85
N PRO A 150 7.86 -0.89 21.28
CA PRO A 150 6.80 -0.07 21.84
C PRO A 150 6.02 0.74 20.78
N GLY A 151 4.83 1.19 21.17
CA GLY A 151 3.95 2.05 20.35
C GLY A 151 3.00 1.28 19.45
N ASN A 152 2.33 2.01 18.57
CA ASN A 152 1.34 1.43 17.63
C ASN A 152 1.82 1.55 16.17
N ARG A 153 1.21 0.77 15.28
CA ARG A 153 1.37 0.85 13.83
C ARG A 153 -0.02 0.99 13.20
N PRO A 154 -0.37 2.17 12.66
CA PRO A 154 -1.61 2.32 11.89
C PRO A 154 -1.55 1.46 10.64
N VAL A 155 -2.64 0.78 10.33
CA VAL A 155 -2.84 0.09 9.05
C VAL A 155 -4.21 0.47 8.51
N GLY A 156 -4.23 1.19 7.38
CA GLY A 156 -5.45 1.45 6.62
C GLY A 156 -5.77 0.28 5.70
N ILE A 157 -6.81 -0.49 6.03
CA ILE A 157 -7.26 -1.60 5.21
C ILE A 157 -8.29 -1.08 4.20
N GLY A 158 -7.84 -0.83 2.97
CA GLY A 158 -8.73 -0.49 1.85
C GLY A 158 -9.52 -1.70 1.34
N GLU A 159 -10.46 -1.44 0.43
CA GLU A 159 -11.23 -2.49 -0.25
C GLU A 159 -10.33 -3.57 -0.87
N ALA A 160 -10.74 -4.84 -0.75
CA ALA A 160 -10.03 -5.92 -1.42
C ALA A 160 -10.06 -5.75 -2.95
N LEU A 161 -11.15 -5.18 -3.49
CA LEU A 161 -11.24 -4.76 -4.89
C LEU A 161 -10.15 -3.75 -5.22
N ARG A 162 -10.00 -2.65 -4.46
CA ARG A 162 -8.94 -1.65 -4.66
C ARG A 162 -7.57 -2.30 -4.75
N ARG A 163 -7.26 -3.28 -3.89
CA ARG A 163 -5.99 -4.03 -3.93
C ARG A 163 -5.83 -4.85 -5.22
N ILE A 164 -6.91 -5.43 -5.75
CA ILE A 164 -6.89 -6.12 -7.05
C ILE A 164 -6.60 -5.11 -8.16
N LEU A 165 -7.27 -3.95 -8.18
CA LEU A 165 -7.04 -2.90 -9.18
C LEU A 165 -5.57 -2.46 -9.17
N SER A 166 -5.01 -2.14 -7.99
CA SER A 166 -3.60 -1.76 -7.86
C SER A 166 -2.64 -2.86 -8.31
N LYS A 167 -2.94 -4.13 -7.99
CA LYS A 167 -2.13 -5.28 -8.44
C LYS A 167 -2.13 -5.44 -9.95
N VAL A 168 -3.26 -5.16 -10.62
CA VAL A 168 -3.34 -5.17 -12.09
C VAL A 168 -2.43 -4.10 -12.67
N VAL A 169 -2.49 -2.87 -12.16
CA VAL A 169 -1.60 -1.78 -12.61
C VAL A 169 -0.14 -2.16 -12.39
N CYS A 170 0.24 -2.57 -11.18
CA CYS A 170 1.60 -3.01 -10.89
C CYS A 170 2.06 -4.18 -11.79
N LEU A 171 1.17 -5.11 -12.14
CA LEU A 171 1.52 -6.23 -13.02
C LEU A 171 1.90 -5.74 -14.42
N ILE A 172 1.18 -4.76 -14.95
CA ILE A 172 1.35 -4.23 -16.32
C ILE A 172 2.53 -3.26 -16.40
N THR A 173 2.74 -2.46 -15.34
CA THR A 173 3.73 -1.38 -15.31
C THR A 173 4.98 -1.72 -14.49
N ARG A 174 5.20 -3.01 -14.16
CA ARG A 174 6.34 -3.44 -13.34
C ARG A 174 7.70 -3.14 -13.95
N MET A 175 7.81 -3.17 -15.27
CA MET A 175 9.08 -2.91 -15.96
C MET A 175 9.49 -1.45 -15.80
N ASP A 176 8.51 -0.55 -15.73
CA ASP A 176 8.74 0.87 -15.43
C ASP A 176 9.33 1.07 -14.02
N ALA A 177 9.33 0.08 -13.13
CA ALA A 177 9.96 0.21 -11.82
C ALA A 177 11.50 0.12 -11.87
N GLU A 178 12.09 -0.19 -13.03
CA GLU A 178 13.55 -0.24 -13.23
C GLU A 178 14.26 1.08 -12.92
N VAL A 179 13.55 2.22 -12.94
CA VAL A 179 14.07 3.52 -12.47
C VAL A 179 14.61 3.46 -11.04
N CYS A 180 14.10 2.56 -10.20
CA CYS A 180 14.58 2.40 -8.83
C CYS A 180 16.03 1.89 -8.76
N GLY A 181 16.56 1.33 -9.86
CA GLY A 181 17.90 0.77 -9.94
C GLY A 181 18.09 -0.48 -9.07
N SER A 182 19.29 -1.05 -9.12
CA SER A 182 19.66 -2.24 -8.35
C SER A 182 19.91 -1.97 -6.86
N SER A 183 20.05 -0.70 -6.46
CA SER A 183 20.25 -0.31 -5.06
C SER A 183 18.96 -0.32 -4.24
N GLN A 184 17.79 -0.32 -4.89
CA GLN A 184 16.51 -0.46 -4.22
C GLN A 184 16.20 -1.95 -3.96
N LEU A 185 16.49 -2.40 -2.75
CA LEU A 185 16.30 -3.79 -2.34
C LEU A 185 14.88 -4.09 -1.80
N CYS A 186 14.02 -3.08 -1.67
CA CYS A 186 12.66 -3.26 -1.17
C CYS A 186 11.66 -3.69 -2.27
N ALA A 187 10.38 -3.73 -1.92
CA ALA A 187 9.26 -3.89 -2.86
C ALA A 187 9.18 -5.23 -3.63
N GLY A 188 9.73 -6.31 -3.07
CA GLY A 188 9.51 -7.67 -3.56
C GLY A 188 10.57 -8.18 -4.53
N VAL A 189 11.76 -7.56 -4.56
CA VAL A 189 12.96 -8.12 -5.18
C VAL A 189 13.33 -9.42 -4.46
N GLN A 190 13.44 -10.51 -5.24
CA GLN A 190 13.77 -11.83 -4.72
C GLN A 190 15.18 -11.84 -4.12
N CYS A 191 15.36 -12.47 -2.95
CA CYS A 191 16.65 -12.58 -2.23
C CYS A 191 17.30 -11.25 -1.80
N SER A 192 16.61 -10.12 -1.95
CA SER A 192 17.12 -8.78 -1.64
C SER A 192 17.76 -8.59 -0.26
N ILE A 193 17.14 -9.12 0.80
CA ILE A 193 17.68 -8.99 2.17
C ILE A 193 18.99 -9.78 2.33
N GLU A 194 19.05 -10.98 1.75
CA GLU A 194 20.24 -11.82 1.81
C GLU A 194 21.39 -11.17 1.04
N GLU A 195 21.11 -10.71 -0.18
CA GLU A 195 22.06 -9.97 -1.02
C GLU A 195 22.57 -8.72 -0.29
N ALA A 196 21.70 -7.93 0.33
CA ALA A 196 22.08 -6.74 1.11
C ALA A 196 23.14 -7.07 2.18
N ILE A 197 22.92 -8.15 2.93
CA ILE A 197 23.78 -8.57 4.04
C ILE A 197 25.12 -9.08 3.50
N HIS A 198 25.12 -9.85 2.42
CA HIS A 198 26.34 -10.34 1.78
C HIS A 198 27.15 -9.19 1.19
N SER A 199 26.54 -8.28 0.43
CA SER A 199 27.21 -7.11 -0.11
C SER A 199 27.81 -6.22 0.98
N ALA A 200 27.07 -5.98 2.07
CA ALA A 200 27.59 -5.24 3.20
C ALA A 200 28.82 -5.95 3.81
N ARG A 201 28.73 -7.26 4.06
CA ARG A 201 29.84 -8.05 4.61
C ARG A 201 31.10 -8.00 3.74
N ASP A 202 30.95 -8.11 2.43
CA ASP A 202 32.07 -8.05 1.48
C ASP A 202 32.71 -6.66 1.47
N MET A 203 31.91 -5.59 1.50
CA MET A 203 32.43 -4.22 1.63
C MET A 203 33.25 -4.03 2.91
N PHE A 204 32.71 -4.49 4.06
CA PHE A 204 33.39 -4.42 5.36
C PHE A 204 34.60 -5.36 5.50
N SER A 205 34.87 -6.21 4.51
CA SER A 205 36.10 -7.03 4.51
C SER A 205 37.35 -6.19 4.15
N SER A 206 37.17 -5.05 3.50
CA SER A 206 38.20 -4.01 3.37
C SER A 206 38.09 -3.01 4.53
N HIS A 207 39.19 -2.71 5.21
CA HIS A 207 39.19 -1.97 6.50
C HIS A 207 38.89 -0.46 6.39
N ASP A 208 38.38 0.00 5.24
CA ASP A 208 38.22 1.42 4.89
C ASP A 208 36.76 1.92 4.91
N TRP A 209 35.81 1.07 5.33
CA TRP A 209 34.37 1.38 5.29
C TRP A 209 33.76 1.63 6.67
N GLY A 210 32.82 2.57 6.73
CA GLY A 210 31.95 2.82 7.88
C GLY A 210 30.47 2.73 7.49
N LEU A 211 29.59 2.42 8.46
CA LEU A 211 28.14 2.32 8.24
C LEU A 211 27.39 3.52 8.82
N LEU A 212 26.62 4.22 8.00
CA LEU A 212 25.63 5.20 8.45
C LEU A 212 24.22 4.60 8.37
N MET A 213 23.56 4.45 9.51
CA MET A 213 22.19 3.96 9.59
C MET A 213 21.20 5.12 9.64
N VAL A 214 20.25 5.16 8.71
CA VAL A 214 19.20 6.18 8.62
C VAL A 214 17.84 5.50 8.59
N ASP A 215 16.90 5.98 9.41
CA ASP A 215 15.50 5.52 9.40
C ASP A 215 14.54 6.72 9.26
N ALA A 216 13.52 6.54 8.43
CA ALA A 216 12.52 7.58 8.19
C ALA A 216 11.39 7.49 9.23
N LYS A 217 11.29 8.51 10.10
CA LYS A 217 10.21 8.60 11.08
C LYS A 217 8.86 8.74 10.38
N ASN A 218 7.95 7.79 10.63
CA ASN A 218 6.56 7.85 10.19
C ASN A 218 6.39 7.98 8.66
N ALA A 219 7.29 7.37 7.88
CA ALA A 219 7.47 7.59 6.44
C ALA A 219 6.18 7.64 5.62
N PHE A 220 5.28 6.66 5.78
CA PHE A 220 4.04 6.58 4.98
C PHE A 220 3.04 7.71 5.26
N ASN A 221 2.92 8.14 6.52
CA ASN A 221 1.97 9.19 6.89
C ASN A 221 2.56 10.59 6.72
N SER A 222 3.89 10.71 6.64
CA SER A 222 4.60 11.97 6.43
C SER A 222 4.98 12.23 4.97
N LEU A 223 4.53 11.36 4.04
CA LEU A 223 4.83 11.51 2.62
C LEU A 223 4.11 12.73 2.03
N ASN A 224 4.85 13.62 1.36
CA ASN A 224 4.25 14.76 0.67
C ASN A 224 3.56 14.30 -0.63
N HIS A 225 2.22 14.38 -0.67
CA HIS A 225 1.44 13.93 -1.83
C HIS A 225 1.76 14.73 -3.10
N SER A 226 2.02 16.04 -3.00
CA SER A 226 2.36 16.87 -4.17
C SER A 226 3.70 16.45 -4.77
N SER A 227 4.73 16.25 -3.95
CA SER A 227 6.03 15.72 -4.42
C SER A 227 5.89 14.32 -5.03
N LEU A 228 5.13 13.44 -4.37
CA LEU A 228 4.86 12.08 -4.85
C LEU A 228 4.23 12.10 -6.23
N LEU A 229 3.14 12.86 -6.40
CA LEU A 229 2.38 12.92 -7.65
C LEU A 229 3.19 13.54 -8.78
N TRP A 230 3.97 14.59 -8.50
CA TRP A 230 4.89 15.19 -9.48
C TRP A 230 5.96 14.19 -9.93
N ASN A 231 6.67 13.56 -8.99
CA ASN A 231 7.76 12.65 -9.33
C ASN A 231 7.25 11.39 -10.03
N ILE A 232 6.09 10.85 -9.64
CA ILE A 232 5.47 9.70 -10.31
C ILE A 232 5.05 10.05 -11.74
N ARG A 233 4.61 11.29 -11.99
CA ARG A 233 4.26 11.72 -13.35
C ARG A 233 5.45 11.63 -14.32
N ILE A 234 6.66 11.81 -13.80
CA ILE A 234 7.91 11.75 -14.57
C ILE A 234 8.46 10.31 -14.59
N LEU A 235 8.62 9.69 -13.42
CA LEU A 235 9.31 8.42 -13.27
C LEU A 235 8.45 7.20 -13.61
N TRP A 236 7.13 7.28 -13.41
CA TRP A 236 6.22 6.14 -13.58
C TRP A 236 4.95 6.55 -14.34
N GLN A 237 5.18 7.09 -15.54
CA GLN A 237 4.14 7.74 -16.35
C GLN A 237 2.89 6.88 -16.57
N ARG A 238 3.05 5.57 -16.83
CA ARG A 238 1.96 4.65 -17.17
C ARG A 238 1.04 4.38 -15.97
N ALA A 239 1.55 4.50 -14.76
CA ALA A 239 0.76 4.38 -13.53
C ALA A 239 0.31 5.75 -12.97
N SER A 240 0.82 6.86 -13.50
CA SER A 240 0.67 8.19 -12.88
C SER A 240 -0.77 8.63 -12.70
N ARG A 241 -1.65 8.41 -13.70
CA ARG A 241 -3.08 8.73 -13.60
C ARG A 241 -3.80 7.87 -12.56
N PHE A 242 -3.47 6.58 -12.49
CA PHE A 242 -4.02 5.70 -11.45
C PHE A 242 -3.60 6.17 -10.06
N VAL A 243 -2.32 6.48 -9.87
CA VAL A 243 -1.83 6.99 -8.59
C VAL A 243 -2.50 8.32 -8.26
N PHE A 244 -2.56 9.25 -9.21
CA PHE A 244 -3.27 10.52 -9.04
C PHE A 244 -4.71 10.30 -8.57
N ASN A 245 -5.48 9.46 -9.27
CA ASN A 245 -6.86 9.16 -8.88
C ASN A 245 -6.97 8.58 -7.47
N THR A 246 -5.97 7.80 -7.02
CA THR A 246 -5.95 7.19 -5.67
C THR A 246 -5.47 8.12 -4.55
N TYR A 247 -4.80 9.23 -4.87
CA TYR A 247 -4.19 10.17 -3.91
C TYR A 247 -4.70 11.62 -4.04
N GLN A 248 -5.54 11.96 -5.03
CA GLN A 248 -6.08 13.30 -5.23
C GLN A 248 -7.05 13.76 -4.15
N GLY A 249 -7.65 12.81 -3.42
CA GLY A 249 -8.64 13.10 -2.39
C GLY A 249 -8.03 13.39 -1.02
N HIS A 250 -8.65 14.30 -0.29
CA HIS A 250 -8.49 14.37 1.16
C HIS A 250 -9.26 13.19 1.77
N SER A 251 -8.55 12.24 2.39
CA SER A 251 -9.18 11.39 3.40
C SER A 251 -9.15 12.18 4.70
N PRO A 252 -10.30 12.68 5.21
CA PRO A 252 -10.36 13.24 6.55
C PRO A 252 -9.98 12.20 7.61
#